data_AF-A0A7X7UFF7-F1
#
_entry.id   AF-A0A7X7UFF7-F1
#
_cell.length_a   1.000
_cell.length_b   1.000
_cell.length_c   1.000
_cell.angle_alpha   90.00
_cell.angle_beta   90.00
_cell.angle_gamma   90.00
#
_symmetry.space_group_name_H-M   'P 1'
#
loop_
_entity.id
_entity.type
_entity.pdbx_description
1 polymer ?
#
loop_
_entity_poly.entity_id
_entity_poly.type
_entity_poly.pdbx_seq_one_letter_code
_entity_poly.pdbx_strand_id
1 'polypeptide(L)' 'MPNWYVDPDQSDDSGTGESWATAKKHLNAMIQALTYPLAGENIIHLKVGATNPYERSR' A
#
# COMPACT_ATOMS: atom_id res chain seq x y z
N MET A 1 13.66 -0.45 -9.44
CA MET A 1 12.39 0.26 -9.16
C MET A 1 11.81 -0.33 -7.88
N PRO A 2 11.53 0.48 -6.85
CA PRO A 2 10.93 -0.02 -5.61
C PRO A 2 9.56 -0.66 -5.86
N ASN A 3 9.30 -1.77 -5.17
CA ASN A 3 8.03 -2.50 -5.23
C ASN A 3 7.37 -2.44 -3.87
N TRP A 4 6.08 -2.13 -3.86
CA TRP A 4 5.27 -1.97 -2.68
C TRP A 4 4.05 -2.86 -2.75
N TYR A 5 3.59 -3.39 -1.61
CA TYR A 5 2.55 -4.42 -1.58
C TYR A 5 1.39 -4.01 -0.68
N VAL A 6 0.17 -4.11 -1.22
CA VAL A 6 -1.08 -3.86 -0.51
C VAL A 6 -1.93 -5.14 -0.54
N ASP A 7 -2.30 -5.61 0.64
CA ASP A 7 -3.01 -6.86 0.84
C ASP A 7 -4.17 -6.65 1.83
N PRO A 8 -5.45 -6.69 1.39
CA PRO A 8 -6.60 -6.46 2.26
C PRO A 8 -6.75 -7.52 3.36
N ASP A 9 -6.09 -8.67 3.23
CA ASP A 9 -6.12 -9.76 4.20
C ASP A 9 -5.23 -9.47 5.43
N GLN A 10 -4.37 -8.45 5.37
CA GLN A 10 -3.55 -8.02 6.51
C GLN A 10 -4.43 -7.49 7.64
N SER A 11 -3.99 -7.69 8.89
CA SER A 11 -4.74 -7.23 10.07
C SER A 11 -4.89 -5.71 10.10
N ASP A 12 -3.82 -4.98 9.75
CA ASP A 12 -3.73 -3.52 9.80
C ASP A 12 -2.65 -2.96 8.83
N ASP A 13 -2.33 -1.68 8.97
CA ASP A 13 -1.35 -0.95 8.13
C ASP A 13 0.07 -0.86 8.71
N SER A 14 0.36 -1.62 9.78
CA SER A 14 1.66 -1.57 10.48
C SER A 14 2.81 -2.18 9.69
N GLY A 15 2.53 -3.03 8.69
CA GLY A 15 3.53 -3.63 7.80
C GLY A 15 4.34 -2.59 7.01
N THR A 16 5.59 -2.91 6.67
CA THR A 16 6.48 -1.99 5.94
C THR A 16 6.07 -1.77 4.49
N GLY A 17 5.36 -2.72 3.89
CA GLY A 17 4.91 -2.68 2.50
C GLY A 17 5.92 -3.20 1.49
N GLU A 18 7.07 -3.72 1.92
CA GLU A 18 8.19 -4.10 1.02
C GLU A 18 8.08 -5.54 0.48
N SER A 19 7.12 -6.33 0.99
CA SER A 19 6.82 -7.69 0.56
C SER A 19 5.36 -8.04 0.82
N TRP A 20 4.84 -9.13 0.26
CA TRP A 20 3.50 -9.65 0.61
C TRP A 20 3.35 -9.96 2.11
N ALA A 21 4.40 -10.48 2.75
CA ALA A 21 4.37 -10.82 4.17
C ALA A 21 4.27 -9.57 5.06
N THR A 22 4.84 -8.46 4.62
CA THR A 22 4.83 -7.17 5.32
C THR A 22 3.92 -6.15 4.66
N ALA A 23 2.97 -6.59 3.81
CA ALA A 23 2.09 -5.71 3.06
C ALA A 23 1.27 -4.81 3.99
N LYS A 24 0.90 -3.63 3.49
CA LYS A 24 -0.09 -2.78 4.18
C LYS A 24 -1.49 -3.22 3.80
N LYS A 25 -2.46 -3.04 4.69
CA LYS A 25 -3.86 -3.40 4.42
C LYS A 25 -4.51 -2.48 3.39
N HIS A 26 -4.26 -1.18 3.50
CA HIS A 26 -4.94 -0.15 2.70
C HIS A 26 -4.00 0.58 1.75
N LEU A 27 -4.51 0.90 0.56
CA LEU A 27 -3.76 1.63 -0.46
C LEU A 27 -3.32 3.02 0.03
N ASN A 28 -4.19 3.75 0.73
CA ASN A 28 -3.86 5.09 1.22
C ASN A 28 -2.72 5.07 2.25
N ALA A 29 -2.67 4.05 3.11
CA ALA A 29 -1.59 3.90 4.08
C ALA A 29 -0.25 3.64 3.39
N MET A 30 -0.25 2.92 2.27
CA MET A 30 0.94 2.80 1.41
C MET A 30 1.34 4.16 0.84
N ILE A 31 0.42 4.87 0.19
CA ILE A 31 0.70 6.19 -0.41
C ILE A 31 1.23 7.19 0.62
N GLN A 32 0.70 7.18 1.85
CA GLN A 32 1.21 8.03 2.93
C GLN A 32 2.61 7.61 3.40
N ALA A 33 2.91 6.32 3.44
CA ALA A 33 4.24 5.82 3.79
C ALA A 33 5.29 6.10 2.71
N LEU A 34 4.86 6.34 1.47
CA LEU A 34 5.71 6.76 0.34
C LEU A 34 6.22 8.21 0.45
N THR A 35 6.20 8.80 1.65
CA THR A 35 6.71 10.13 1.96
C THR A 35 8.20 10.12 2.27
N TYR A 36 9.08 10.13 1.26
CA TYR A 36 10.45 10.71 1.25
C TYR A 36 11.09 10.35 -0.10
N PRO A 37 11.86 11.26 -0.72
CA PRO A 37 11.85 11.48 -2.16
C PRO A 37 12.00 10.17 -2.91
N LEU A 38 10.87 9.67 -3.39
CA LEU A 38 10.89 8.52 -4.26
C LEU A 38 11.40 9.02 -5.60
N ALA A 39 12.70 8.80 -5.83
CA ALA A 39 13.29 9.08 -7.12
C ALA A 39 12.80 8.04 -8.13
N GLY A 40 12.22 8.52 -9.23
CA GLY A 40 11.81 7.67 -10.34
C GLY A 40 10.50 6.91 -10.10
N GLU A 41 10.32 5.86 -10.89
CA GLU A 41 9.09 5.06 -10.92
C GLU A 41 9.00 4.10 -9.72
N ASN A 42 7.81 4.04 -9.13
CA ASN A 42 7.47 3.16 -8.02
C ASN A 42 6.29 2.30 -8.42
N ILE A 43 6.39 1.00 -8.15
CA ILE A 43 5.37 0.02 -8.51
C ILE A 43 4.65 -0.40 -7.24
N ILE A 44 3.32 -0.28 -7.24
CA ILE A 44 2.47 -0.76 -6.15
C ILE A 44 1.68 -1.98 -6.67
N HIS A 45 1.92 -3.13 -6.05
CA HIS A 45 1.19 -4.38 -6.27
C HIS A 45 -0.04 -4.41 -5.37
N LEU A 46 -1.20 -4.65 -5.97
CA LEU A 46 -2.47 -4.72 -5.26
C LEU A 46 -3.00 -6.15 -5.32
N LYS A 47 -3.27 -6.78 -4.17
CA LYS A 47 -4.08 -8.00 -4.17
C LYS A 47 -5.54 -7.62 -4.44
N VAL A 48 -6.25 -8.50 -5.16
CA VAL A 48 -7.68 -8.34 -5.43
C VAL A 48 -8.44 -8.06 -4.13
N GLY A 49 -9.30 -7.04 -4.16
CA GLY A 49 -10.05 -6.59 -2.99
C GLY A 49 -9.34 -5.55 -2.14
N ALA A 50 -8.09 -5.17 -2.46
CA ALA A 50 -7.46 -4.00 -1.86
C ALA A 50 -8.36 -2.77 -2.04
N THR A 51 -8.62 -2.05 -0.95
CA THR A 51 -9.49 -0.87 -0.96
C THR A 51 -8.74 0.39 -0.56
N ASN A 52 -9.20 1.52 -1.09
CA ASN A 52 -8.92 2.82 -0.51
C ASN A 52 -10.12 3.19 0.38
N PRO A 53 -10.03 3.05 1.71
CA PRO A 53 -11.18 3.22 2.59
C PRO A 53 -11.74 4.65 2.61
N TYR A 54 -11.02 5.63 2.07
CA TYR A 54 -11.46 7.03 2.01
C TYR A 54 -12.22 7.42 0.73
N GLU A 55 -12.49 6.49 -0.19
CA GLU A 55 -13.24 6.76 -1.43
C GLU A 55 -14.77 6.79 -1.29
N ARG A 56 -15.33 6.80 -0.07
CA ARG A 56 -16.79 6.99 0.12
C ARG A 56 -17.15 8.40 0.57
N SER A 57 -17.23 9.32 -0.39
CA SER A 57 -18.22 10.40 -0.41
C SER A 57 -18.30 11.04 -1.81
N ARG A 58 -19.00 10.39 -2.74
CA ARG A 58 -19.63 11.06 -3.89
C ARG A 58 -21.01 10.47 -4.06
#